data_AF-A0A1X2F806-F1
#
_entry.id   AF-A0A1X2F806-F1
#
_cell.length_a   1.000
_cell.length_b   1.000
_cell.length_c   1.000
_cell.angle_alpha   90.00
_cell.angle_beta   90.00
_cell.angle_gamma   90.00
#
_symmetry.space_group_name_H-M   'P 1'
#
loop_
_entity.id
_entity.type
_entity.pdbx_description
1 polymer ?
#
loop_
_entity_poly.entity_id
_entity_poly.type
_entity_poly.pdbx_seq_one_letter_code
_entity_poly.pdbx_strand_id
1 'polypeptide(L)'
;MRDQLVTELRAIRKMPGKPAIERLSGMNELVEALGMGDVARAWARLERLHQEYGSDPETDIGAYFYLAGWDVGRDSLEQRIGEYANKFACDKRTARRRGDRGARKLATIIRDRSESKRPWGLIALYQSGATVDFIVRLMMAYESWRPADIRLNGTDIADPTFTMHKNPDVTGGYYHQLIAEAVPLDMSVAKGGTMASMVVHWPMPVWPTWQTAAHLADPRFAVWTRTYRDRGVELRLAMSHRVSVRENAIVDLSPGRSAP
;
A
#
# COMPACT_ATOMS: atom_id res chain seq x y z
N MET A 1 14.33 -7.53 3.82
CA MET A 1 12.96 -8.09 3.74
C MET A 1 12.73 -9.05 2.54
N ARG A 2 12.55 -8.60 1.27
CA ARG A 2 12.16 -9.53 0.17
C ARG A 2 13.13 -10.69 -0.04
N ASP A 3 14.43 -10.44 -0.03
CA ASP A 3 15.44 -11.50 -0.24
C ASP A 3 15.55 -12.45 0.95
N GLN A 4 15.31 -11.96 2.18
CA GLN A 4 15.23 -12.81 3.36
C GLN A 4 13.97 -13.68 3.34
N LEU A 5 12.81 -13.13 2.97
CA LEU A 5 11.59 -13.93 2.77
C LEU A 5 11.80 -15.04 1.73
N VAL A 6 12.45 -14.74 0.61
CA VAL A 6 12.80 -15.78 -0.40
C VAL A 6 13.74 -16.84 0.18
N THR A 7 14.70 -16.41 1.01
CA THR A 7 15.66 -17.32 1.67
C THR A 7 14.95 -18.26 2.65
N GLU A 8 14.08 -17.74 3.50
CA GLU A 8 13.30 -18.52 4.46
C GLU A 8 12.31 -19.46 3.75
N LEU A 9 11.60 -18.99 2.72
CA LEU A 9 10.73 -19.86 1.90
C LEU A 9 11.53 -21.01 1.26
N ARG A 10 12.74 -20.73 0.77
CA ARG A 10 13.63 -21.77 0.23
C ARG A 10 14.11 -22.74 1.32
N ALA A 11 14.33 -22.28 2.55
CA ALA A 11 14.67 -23.13 3.67
C ALA A 11 13.51 -24.06 4.03
N ILE A 12 12.29 -23.54 4.16
CA ILE A 12 11.06 -24.32 4.39
C ILE A 12 10.90 -25.39 3.31
N ARG A 13 11.11 -25.03 2.04
CA ARG A 13 10.95 -25.96 0.90
C ARG A 13 11.90 -27.16 0.98
N LYS A 14 13.08 -27.00 1.61
CA LYS A 14 14.06 -28.08 1.76
C LYS A 14 13.72 -29.05 2.90
N MET A 15 12.88 -28.63 3.86
CA MET A 15 12.56 -29.44 5.03
C MET A 15 11.84 -30.75 4.65
N PRO A 16 12.03 -31.83 5.42
CA PRO A 16 11.42 -33.14 5.17
C PRO A 16 9.95 -33.21 5.61
N GLY A 17 9.22 -34.17 5.07
CA GLY A 17 7.86 -34.52 5.46
C GLY A 17 6.77 -33.64 4.86
N LYS A 18 5.57 -33.73 5.46
CA LYS A 18 4.48 -32.78 5.21
C LYS A 18 4.73 -31.50 6.00
N PRO A 19 4.42 -30.32 5.42
CA PRO A 19 4.49 -29.04 6.12
C PRO A 19 3.62 -29.05 7.38
N ALA A 20 4.20 -28.56 8.47
CA ALA A 20 3.54 -28.36 9.76
C ALA A 20 4.10 -27.07 10.41
N ILE A 21 3.42 -26.60 11.47
CA ILE A 21 3.69 -25.32 12.13
C ILE A 21 5.16 -25.16 12.57
N GLU A 22 5.82 -26.25 12.95
CA GLU A 22 7.20 -26.27 13.43
C GLU A 22 8.20 -25.79 12.36
N ARG A 23 7.84 -25.85 11.07
CA ARG A 23 8.69 -25.35 9.98
C ARG A 23 8.88 -23.84 9.97
N LEU A 24 8.03 -23.10 10.68
CA LEU A 24 8.19 -21.66 10.86
C LEU A 24 9.14 -21.33 12.02
N SER A 25 9.57 -22.32 12.81
CA SER A 25 10.57 -22.10 13.84
C SER A 25 11.88 -21.58 13.23
N GLY A 26 12.35 -20.42 13.72
CA GLY A 26 13.53 -19.74 13.20
C GLY A 26 13.34 -19.00 11.87
N MET A 27 12.12 -18.93 11.33
CA MET A 27 11.79 -18.15 10.12
C MET A 27 11.28 -16.76 10.53
N ASN A 28 12.18 -15.96 11.11
CA ASN A 28 11.82 -14.70 11.77
C ASN A 28 11.09 -13.73 10.84
N GLU A 29 11.53 -13.59 9.59
CA GLU A 29 10.93 -12.64 8.65
C GLU A 29 9.55 -13.10 8.18
N LEU A 30 9.35 -14.40 7.97
CA LEU A 30 8.04 -14.97 7.63
C LEU A 30 7.07 -14.89 8.81
N VAL A 31 7.52 -15.21 10.02
CA VAL A 31 6.70 -15.11 11.24
C VAL A 31 6.29 -13.66 11.48
N GLU A 32 7.21 -12.73 11.31
CA GLU A 32 6.93 -11.30 11.42
C GLU A 32 5.98 -10.81 10.33
N ALA A 33 6.22 -11.17 9.06
CA ALA A 33 5.40 -10.70 7.94
C ALA A 33 3.99 -11.30 7.89
N LEU A 34 3.81 -12.55 8.30
CA LEU A 34 2.53 -13.26 8.23
C LEU A 34 1.77 -13.26 9.56
N GLY A 35 2.49 -13.24 10.68
CA GLY A 35 1.96 -13.42 12.02
C GLY A 35 2.23 -12.28 12.99
N MET A 36 3.01 -11.26 12.62
CA MET A 36 3.43 -10.17 13.51
C MET A 36 4.10 -10.70 14.79
N GLY A 37 4.98 -11.68 14.64
CA GLY A 37 5.69 -12.35 15.74
C GLY A 37 5.01 -13.62 16.25
N ASP A 38 3.74 -13.86 15.90
CA ASP A 38 3.01 -15.08 16.30
C ASP A 38 3.14 -16.20 15.27
N VAL A 39 3.72 -17.33 15.70
CA VAL A 39 3.99 -18.50 14.83
C VAL A 39 2.72 -19.20 14.37
N ALA A 40 1.70 -19.33 15.22
CA ALA A 40 0.46 -20.01 14.88
C ALA A 40 -0.36 -19.20 13.87
N ARG A 41 -0.37 -17.88 14.03
CA ARG A 41 -0.97 -16.95 13.08
C ARG A 41 -0.24 -16.95 11.75
N ALA A 42 1.09 -16.94 11.78
CA ALA A 42 1.91 -17.03 10.57
C ALA A 42 1.63 -18.33 9.80
N TRP A 43 1.51 -19.45 10.52
CA TRP A 43 1.14 -20.74 9.95
C TRP A 43 -0.24 -20.70 9.28
N ALA A 44 -1.29 -20.35 10.03
CA ALA A 44 -2.65 -20.26 9.51
C ALA A 44 -2.77 -19.31 8.30
N ARG A 45 -1.88 -18.32 8.19
CA ARG A 45 -1.82 -17.42 7.04
C ARG A 45 -1.10 -18.05 5.84
N LEU A 46 -0.04 -18.80 6.07
CA LEU A 46 0.64 -19.58 5.04
C LEU A 46 -0.28 -20.67 4.46
N GLU A 47 -1.09 -21.32 5.28
CA GLU A 47 -2.11 -22.29 4.81
C GLU A 47 -3.15 -21.62 3.92
N ARG A 48 -3.63 -20.42 4.30
CA ARG A 48 -4.54 -19.64 3.45
C ARG A 48 -3.91 -19.25 2.11
N LEU A 49 -2.61 -18.90 2.10
CA LEU A 49 -1.88 -18.62 0.86
C LEU A 49 -1.76 -19.86 -0.03
N HIS A 50 -1.62 -21.04 0.56
CA HIS A 50 -1.68 -22.30 -0.17
C HIS A 50 -3.06 -22.52 -0.81
N GLN A 51 -4.13 -22.35 -0.04
CA GLN A 51 -5.49 -22.50 -0.55
C GLN A 51 -5.80 -21.52 -1.70
N GLU A 52 -5.34 -20.28 -1.58
CA GLU A 52 -5.64 -19.19 -2.51
C GLU A 52 -4.80 -19.22 -3.80
N TYR A 53 -3.52 -19.58 -3.72
CA TYR A 53 -2.57 -19.47 -4.83
C TYR A 53 -1.76 -20.74 -5.11
N GLY A 54 -1.82 -21.72 -4.21
CA GLY A 54 -0.94 -22.89 -4.20
C GLY A 54 -1.60 -24.22 -4.55
N SER A 55 -2.93 -24.25 -4.67
CA SER A 55 -3.72 -25.46 -4.88
C SER A 55 -3.52 -26.10 -6.26
N ASP A 56 -3.14 -25.31 -7.27
CA ASP A 56 -2.76 -25.80 -8.61
C ASP A 56 -1.22 -25.91 -8.76
N PRO A 57 -0.64 -27.12 -8.72
CA PRO A 57 0.80 -27.33 -8.81
C PRO A 57 1.42 -26.95 -10.17
N GLU A 58 0.64 -26.74 -11.23
CA GLU A 58 1.19 -26.34 -12.53
C GLU A 58 1.59 -24.85 -12.56
N THR A 59 0.98 -24.03 -11.70
CA THR A 59 1.38 -22.65 -11.48
C THR A 59 2.75 -22.56 -10.79
N ASP A 60 3.44 -21.42 -10.92
CA ASP A 60 4.72 -21.23 -10.23
C ASP A 60 4.57 -21.32 -8.68
N ILE A 61 3.50 -20.75 -8.10
CA ILE A 61 3.27 -20.76 -6.64
C ILE A 61 2.84 -22.14 -6.16
N GLY A 62 1.95 -22.83 -6.88
CA GLY A 62 1.61 -24.20 -6.54
C GLY A 62 2.78 -25.16 -6.70
N ALA A 63 3.63 -24.98 -7.72
CA ALA A 63 4.88 -25.74 -7.83
C ALA A 63 5.79 -25.52 -6.60
N TYR A 64 5.84 -24.30 -6.06
CA TYR A 64 6.55 -24.06 -4.79
C TYR A 64 5.95 -24.85 -3.63
N PHE A 65 4.62 -24.79 -3.42
CA PHE A 65 3.97 -25.48 -2.32
C PHE A 65 4.07 -27.00 -2.43
N TYR A 66 3.86 -27.55 -3.63
CA TYR A 66 4.07 -28.97 -3.92
C TYR A 66 5.50 -29.40 -3.56
N LEU A 67 6.51 -28.64 -4.02
CA LEU A 67 7.91 -28.93 -3.73
C LEU A 67 8.30 -28.64 -2.28
N ALA A 68 7.50 -27.87 -1.54
CA ALA A 68 7.62 -27.76 -0.10
C ALA A 68 6.99 -28.97 0.63
N GLY A 69 6.28 -29.84 -0.09
CA GLY A 69 5.70 -31.08 0.43
C GLY A 69 4.23 -30.97 0.80
N TRP A 70 3.56 -29.87 0.45
CA TRP A 70 2.09 -29.78 0.56
C TRP A 70 1.45 -30.88 -0.27
N ASP A 71 0.48 -31.59 0.33
CA ASP A 71 -0.28 -32.73 -0.20
C ASP A 71 0.51 -33.98 -0.59
N VAL A 72 1.81 -33.88 -0.80
CA VAL A 72 2.68 -34.99 -1.21
C VAL A 72 3.36 -35.62 0.01
N GLY A 73 4.09 -34.82 0.79
CA GLY A 73 4.93 -35.29 1.89
C GLY A 73 6.04 -36.26 1.48
N ARG A 74 7.31 -35.85 1.57
CA ARG A 74 8.49 -36.71 1.26
C ARG A 74 9.69 -36.33 2.10
N ASP A 75 10.69 -37.20 2.17
CA ASP A 75 11.85 -37.00 3.03
C ASP A 75 12.86 -35.98 2.49
N SER A 76 12.83 -35.68 1.18
CA SER A 76 13.73 -34.67 0.61
C SER A 76 13.12 -33.89 -0.55
N LEU A 77 13.69 -32.70 -0.79
CA LEU A 77 13.35 -31.87 -1.94
C LEU A 77 13.65 -32.57 -3.27
N GLU A 78 14.72 -33.35 -3.36
CA GLU A 78 15.08 -34.04 -4.61
C GLU A 78 14.06 -35.13 -4.99
N GLN A 79 13.53 -35.85 -4.01
CA GLN A 79 12.41 -36.78 -4.22
C GLN A 79 11.17 -36.04 -4.75
N ARG A 80 10.80 -34.92 -4.13
CA ARG A 80 9.66 -34.10 -4.58
C ARG A 80 9.86 -33.54 -5.98
N ILE A 81 11.08 -33.14 -6.33
CA ILE A 81 11.43 -32.67 -7.69
C ILE A 81 11.26 -33.81 -8.70
N GLY A 82 11.75 -35.01 -8.39
CA GLY A 82 11.58 -36.18 -9.27
C GLY A 82 10.12 -36.54 -9.48
N GLU A 83 9.32 -36.56 -8.41
CA GLU A 83 7.89 -36.84 -8.49
C GLU A 83 7.12 -35.77 -9.26
N TYR A 84 7.40 -34.49 -9.00
CA TYR A 84 6.81 -33.38 -9.75
C TYR A 84 7.14 -33.48 -11.25
N ALA A 85 8.42 -33.73 -11.58
CA ALA A 85 8.88 -33.89 -12.95
C ALA A 85 8.14 -35.02 -13.68
N ASN A 86 7.98 -36.17 -13.03
CA ASN A 86 7.24 -37.30 -13.58
C ASN A 86 5.75 -36.99 -13.74
N LYS A 87 5.12 -36.42 -12.70
CA LYS A 87 3.67 -36.14 -12.68
C LYS A 87 3.25 -35.11 -13.73
N PHE A 88 4.06 -34.09 -13.96
CA PHE A 88 3.76 -32.97 -14.87
C PHE A 88 4.57 -33.02 -16.17
N ALA A 89 5.13 -34.20 -16.51
CA ALA A 89 5.87 -34.46 -17.74
C ALA A 89 6.90 -33.37 -18.09
N CYS A 90 7.70 -32.95 -17.10
CA CYS A 90 8.75 -31.96 -17.30
C CYS A 90 10.09 -32.45 -16.75
N ASP A 91 11.20 -31.85 -17.17
CA ASP A 91 12.50 -32.18 -16.61
C ASP A 91 12.68 -31.62 -15.17
N LYS A 92 13.62 -32.20 -14.41
CA LYS A 92 13.91 -31.79 -13.02
C LYS A 92 14.38 -30.33 -12.90
N ARG A 93 15.10 -29.81 -13.90
CA ARG A 93 15.59 -28.42 -13.90
C ARG A 93 14.41 -27.45 -14.06
N THR A 94 13.44 -27.79 -14.90
CA THR A 94 12.20 -27.05 -15.10
C THR A 94 11.36 -27.04 -13.83
N ALA A 95 11.19 -28.19 -13.16
CA ALA A 95 10.50 -28.29 -11.87
C ALA A 95 11.14 -27.37 -10.83
N ARG A 96 12.47 -27.41 -10.69
CA ARG A 96 13.23 -26.55 -9.76
C ARG A 96 13.06 -25.06 -10.09
N ARG A 97 13.11 -24.70 -11.38
CA ARG A 97 12.93 -23.32 -11.84
C ARG A 97 11.52 -22.80 -11.53
N ARG A 98 10.47 -23.61 -11.73
CA ARG A 98 9.08 -23.27 -11.36
C ARG A 98 8.96 -22.99 -9.87
N GLY A 99 9.45 -23.91 -9.03
CA GLY A 99 9.45 -23.72 -7.58
C GLY A 99 10.25 -22.50 -7.11
N ASP A 100 11.38 -22.18 -7.76
CA ASP A 100 12.18 -20.99 -7.44
C ASP A 100 11.48 -19.68 -7.84
N ARG A 101 10.77 -19.67 -8.98
CA ARG A 101 9.91 -18.53 -9.35
C ARG A 101 8.73 -18.41 -8.39
N GLY A 102 8.14 -19.54 -7.98
CA GLY A 102 7.09 -19.60 -6.98
C GLY A 102 7.47 -18.93 -5.67
N ALA A 103 8.63 -19.29 -5.10
CA ALA A 103 9.14 -18.67 -3.88
C ALA A 103 9.27 -17.14 -4.03
N ARG A 104 9.75 -16.65 -5.16
CA ARG A 104 9.88 -15.19 -5.43
C ARG A 104 8.53 -14.49 -5.57
N LYS A 105 7.57 -15.11 -6.26
CA LYS A 105 6.20 -14.59 -6.40
C LYS A 105 5.47 -14.59 -5.05
N LEU A 106 5.60 -15.66 -4.28
CA LEU A 106 5.02 -15.77 -2.95
C LEU A 106 5.62 -14.74 -1.98
N ALA A 107 6.95 -14.58 -1.96
CA ALA A 107 7.59 -13.53 -1.15
C ALA A 107 7.09 -12.12 -1.51
N THR A 108 6.81 -11.85 -2.78
CA THR A 108 6.16 -10.61 -3.21
C THR A 108 4.77 -10.49 -2.61
N ILE A 109 3.92 -11.52 -2.73
CA ILE A 109 2.57 -11.50 -2.16
C ILE A 109 2.60 -11.28 -0.64
N ILE A 110 3.52 -11.95 0.08
CA ILE A 110 3.65 -11.84 1.53
C ILE A 110 4.06 -10.42 1.93
N ARG A 111 5.08 -9.86 1.28
CA ARG A 111 5.49 -8.46 1.45
C ARG A 111 4.32 -7.51 1.21
N ASP A 112 3.58 -7.71 0.12
CA ASP A 112 2.57 -6.76 -0.35
C ASP A 112 1.30 -6.77 0.53
N ARG A 113 1.15 -7.79 1.39
CA ARG A 113 -0.03 -8.00 2.25
C ARG A 113 0.02 -7.31 3.62
N SER A 114 1.17 -6.87 4.12
CA SER A 114 1.21 -6.17 5.42
C SER A 114 0.85 -4.69 5.23
N GLU A 115 -0.42 -4.33 5.49
CA GLU A 115 -0.89 -2.94 5.33
C GLU A 115 -0.16 -1.95 6.23
N SER A 116 0.21 -2.36 7.44
CA SER A 116 0.98 -1.56 8.40
C SER A 116 2.44 -1.37 8.01
N LYS A 117 2.95 -2.14 7.05
CA LYS A 117 4.31 -2.03 6.50
C LYS A 117 4.33 -1.57 5.05
N ARG A 118 3.21 -1.03 4.54
CA ARG A 118 3.20 -0.38 3.22
C ARG A 118 3.85 1.00 3.33
N PRO A 119 4.57 1.45 2.29
CA PRO A 119 4.95 2.85 2.19
C PRO A 119 3.67 3.68 2.26
N TRP A 120 3.72 4.79 2.98
CA TRP A 120 2.56 5.65 3.13
C TRP A 120 2.90 7.07 2.70
N GLY A 121 1.95 7.68 2.01
CA GLY A 121 2.05 9.05 1.53
C GLY A 121 0.93 9.90 2.12
N LEU A 122 1.27 11.11 2.54
CA LEU A 122 0.30 12.15 2.84
C LEU A 122 0.23 13.09 1.64
N ILE A 123 -0.99 13.33 1.15
CA ILE A 123 -1.29 14.48 0.31
C ILE A 123 -2.23 15.39 1.08
N ALA A 124 -1.83 16.62 1.32
CA ALA A 124 -2.61 17.60 2.05
C ALA A 124 -2.80 18.87 1.22
N LEU A 125 -3.90 19.55 1.47
CA LEU A 125 -4.10 20.91 0.96
C LEU A 125 -4.50 21.88 2.07
N TYR A 126 -4.05 23.12 1.95
CA TYR A 126 -4.39 24.23 2.84
C TYR A 126 -4.82 25.40 1.99
N GLN A 127 -6.13 25.68 1.96
CA GLN A 127 -6.68 26.78 1.20
C GLN A 127 -6.75 28.04 2.07
N SER A 128 -6.28 29.16 1.51
CA SER A 128 -6.35 30.49 2.11
C SER A 128 -6.59 31.53 1.00
N GLY A 129 -7.63 32.35 1.13
CA GLY A 129 -8.00 33.31 0.10
C GLY A 129 -8.18 32.68 -1.28
N ALA A 130 -7.54 33.23 -2.30
CA ALA A 130 -7.59 32.74 -3.69
C ALA A 130 -6.44 31.78 -4.04
N THR A 131 -5.75 31.22 -3.04
CA THR A 131 -4.64 30.30 -3.23
C THR A 131 -4.80 29.03 -2.40
N VAL A 132 -4.04 28.01 -2.78
CA VAL A 132 -3.92 26.75 -2.03
C VAL A 132 -2.47 26.29 -1.98
N ASP A 133 -2.05 25.80 -0.83
CA ASP A 133 -0.79 25.09 -0.69
C ASP A 133 -1.07 23.59 -0.78
N PHE A 134 -0.30 22.88 -1.61
CA PHE A 134 -0.28 21.42 -1.62
C PHE A 134 0.98 20.92 -0.92
N ILE A 135 0.80 19.99 0.01
CA ILE A 135 1.90 19.32 0.71
C ILE A 135 1.85 17.85 0.36
N VAL A 136 2.96 17.32 -0.17
CA VAL A 136 3.16 15.90 -0.42
C VAL A 136 4.26 15.43 0.53
N ARG A 137 3.95 14.49 1.42
CA ARG A 137 4.96 13.79 2.23
C ARG A 137 4.96 12.32 1.88
N LEU A 138 6.13 11.81 1.54
CA LEU A 138 6.33 10.42 1.18
C LEU A 138 7.24 9.79 2.25
N MET A 139 6.64 8.93 3.07
CA MET A 139 7.24 8.45 4.31
C MET A 139 8.13 7.24 4.02
N MET A 140 9.34 7.28 4.56
CA MET A 140 10.39 6.29 4.34
C MET A 140 10.64 5.51 5.64
N ALA A 141 10.44 4.20 5.57
CA ALA A 141 10.80 3.29 6.64
C ALA A 141 12.02 2.45 6.24
N TYR A 142 11.86 1.49 5.31
CA TYR A 142 12.89 0.51 4.96
C TYR A 142 12.97 0.18 3.46
N GLU A 143 12.16 0.85 2.64
CA GLU A 143 12.02 0.60 1.21
C GLU A 143 13.00 1.43 0.38
N SER A 144 13.34 0.94 -0.82
CA SER A 144 14.10 1.74 -1.79
C SER A 144 13.25 2.90 -2.29
N TRP A 145 13.72 4.13 -2.08
CA TRP A 145 13.10 5.36 -2.58
C TRP A 145 13.05 5.39 -4.10
N ARG A 146 11.92 5.85 -4.65
CA ARG A 146 11.82 6.33 -6.03
C ARG A 146 11.11 7.68 -5.99
N PRO A 147 11.58 8.69 -6.74
CA PRO A 147 10.88 9.96 -6.83
C PRO A 147 9.47 9.73 -7.38
N ALA A 148 8.49 10.41 -6.81
CA ALA A 148 7.12 10.40 -7.33
C ALA A 148 7.01 11.37 -8.51
N ASP A 149 6.20 11.00 -9.49
CA ASP A 149 5.77 11.90 -10.56
C ASP A 149 4.66 12.78 -10.00
N ILE A 150 4.79 14.09 -10.22
CA ILE A 150 3.88 15.09 -9.68
C ILE A 150 3.26 15.85 -10.82
N ARG A 151 1.93 15.98 -10.81
CA ARG A 151 1.18 16.79 -11.76
C ARG A 151 0.33 17.80 -11.02
N LEU A 152 0.57 19.07 -11.30
CA LEU A 152 -0.17 20.19 -10.73
C LEU A 152 -1.05 20.81 -11.82
N ASN A 153 -2.35 20.92 -11.56
CA ASN A 153 -3.35 21.49 -12.47
C ASN A 153 -3.25 20.93 -13.91
N GLY A 154 -3.03 19.61 -14.02
CA GLY A 154 -2.89 18.93 -15.31
C GLY A 154 -1.49 18.99 -15.93
N THR A 155 -0.56 19.76 -15.36
CA THR A 155 0.81 19.92 -15.86
C THR A 155 1.81 19.13 -15.03
N ASP A 156 2.63 18.30 -15.68
CA ASP A 156 3.69 17.56 -15.00
C ASP A 156 4.78 18.53 -14.50
N ILE A 157 5.20 18.38 -13.24
CA ILE A 157 6.34 19.12 -12.70
C ILE A 157 7.60 18.37 -13.13
N ALA A 158 8.41 18.97 -14.01
CA ALA A 158 9.71 18.43 -14.37
C ALA A 158 10.63 18.46 -13.13
N ASP A 159 11.22 17.31 -12.80
CA ASP A 159 12.15 17.12 -11.69
C ASP A 159 11.66 17.68 -10.33
N PRO A 160 10.58 17.09 -9.76
CA PRO A 160 10.02 17.56 -8.49
C PRO A 160 11.07 17.51 -7.39
N THR A 161 11.32 18.66 -6.76
CA THR A 161 12.30 18.77 -5.69
C THR A 161 11.69 18.36 -4.36
N PHE A 162 12.18 17.26 -3.80
CA PHE A 162 11.80 16.79 -2.47
C PHE A 162 12.88 17.09 -1.44
N THR A 163 12.51 17.73 -0.34
CA THR A 163 13.38 17.92 0.82
C THR A 163 13.22 16.77 1.81
N MET A 164 14.32 16.23 2.32
CA MET A 164 14.28 15.14 3.30
C MET A 164 14.19 15.69 4.72
N HIS A 165 13.29 15.13 5.52
CA HIS A 165 13.08 15.49 6.91
C HIS A 165 13.11 14.24 7.79
N LYS A 166 13.47 14.41 9.06
CA LYS A 166 13.36 13.35 10.07
C LYS A 166 11.90 13.20 10.48
N ASN A 167 11.41 11.96 10.57
CA ASN A 167 10.08 11.68 11.10
C ASN A 167 10.15 11.59 12.64
N PRO A 168 9.44 12.46 13.40
CA PRO A 168 9.42 12.36 14.86
C PRO A 168 8.60 11.16 15.37
N ASP A 169 7.60 10.71 14.61
CA ASP A 169 6.64 9.69 15.04
C ASP A 169 7.15 8.26 14.83
N VAL A 170 8.25 8.11 14.08
CA VAL A 170 8.86 6.81 13.77
C VAL A 170 10.35 6.87 14.08
N THR A 171 10.80 6.10 15.07
CA THR A 171 12.22 6.03 15.43
C THR A 171 13.07 5.61 14.24
N GLY A 172 13.99 6.48 13.80
CA GLY A 172 14.85 6.25 12.63
C GLY A 172 14.17 6.44 11.28
N GLY A 173 12.90 6.88 11.24
CA GLY A 173 12.17 7.17 10.02
C GLY A 173 12.49 8.54 9.44
N TYR A 174 12.34 8.67 8.13
CA TYR A 174 12.47 9.93 7.39
C TYR A 174 11.26 10.12 6.49
N TYR A 175 11.07 11.32 5.97
CA TYR A 175 10.13 11.56 4.90
C TYR A 175 10.67 12.58 3.91
N HIS A 176 10.27 12.41 2.66
CA HIS A 176 10.54 13.37 1.60
C HIS A 176 9.31 14.25 1.43
N GLN A 177 9.51 15.55 1.45
CA GLN A 177 8.45 16.54 1.35
C GLN A 177 8.61 17.39 0.10
N LEU A 178 7.51 17.58 -0.62
CA LEU A 178 7.35 18.61 -1.63
C LEU A 178 6.22 19.52 -1.19
N ILE A 179 6.43 20.84 -1.32
CA ILE A 179 5.40 21.84 -1.10
C ILE A 179 5.24 22.61 -2.41
N ALA A 180 4.02 22.68 -2.93
CA ALA A 180 3.64 23.64 -3.95
C ALA A 180 2.86 24.75 -3.25
N GLU A 181 3.54 25.87 -2.99
CA GLU A 181 3.01 27.01 -2.24
C GLU A 181 2.25 27.98 -3.14
N ALA A 182 1.26 28.65 -2.57
CA ALA A 182 0.50 29.73 -3.15
C ALA A 182 -0.03 29.43 -4.56
N VAL A 183 -0.45 28.18 -4.81
CA VAL A 183 -1.01 27.80 -6.11
C VAL A 183 -2.30 28.58 -6.33
N PRO A 184 -2.41 29.37 -7.41
CA PRO A 184 -3.61 30.17 -7.66
C PRO A 184 -4.80 29.26 -7.97
N LEU A 185 -5.95 29.60 -7.41
CA LEU A 185 -7.20 28.93 -7.69
C LEU A 185 -7.85 29.52 -8.94
N ASP A 186 -8.32 28.66 -9.85
CA ASP A 186 -9.21 29.10 -10.91
C ASP A 186 -10.62 29.37 -10.34
N MET A 187 -10.87 30.65 -10.02
CA MET A 187 -12.14 31.11 -9.48
C MET A 187 -13.24 31.25 -10.55
N SER A 188 -12.90 31.09 -11.84
CA SER A 188 -13.86 31.23 -12.95
C SER A 188 -14.67 29.97 -13.21
N VAL A 189 -14.30 28.84 -12.60
CA VAL A 189 -14.94 27.55 -12.83
C VAL A 189 -16.39 27.52 -12.33
N ALA A 190 -17.24 26.85 -13.09
CA ALA A 190 -18.63 26.61 -12.69
C ALA A 190 -18.71 25.71 -11.43
N LYS A 191 -19.90 25.63 -10.82
CA LYS A 191 -20.16 24.72 -9.69
C LYS A 191 -19.78 23.27 -10.04
N GLY A 192 -19.01 22.63 -9.17
CA GLY A 192 -18.43 21.30 -9.39
C GLY A 192 -17.13 21.30 -10.19
N GLY A 193 -16.75 22.43 -10.79
CA GLY A 193 -15.50 22.61 -11.52
C GLY A 193 -14.29 22.54 -10.59
N THR A 194 -13.21 21.95 -11.09
CA THR A 194 -11.94 21.83 -10.37
C THR A 194 -11.21 23.17 -10.44
N MET A 195 -10.90 23.74 -9.28
CA MET A 195 -10.21 25.02 -9.14
C MET A 195 -8.69 24.85 -9.08
N ALA A 196 -8.24 23.75 -8.46
CA ALA A 196 -6.86 23.32 -8.42
C ALA A 196 -6.79 21.82 -8.12
N SER A 197 -5.75 21.14 -8.61
CA SER A 197 -5.57 19.70 -8.39
C SER A 197 -4.10 19.32 -8.32
N MET A 198 -3.76 18.43 -7.40
CA MET A 198 -2.46 17.77 -7.33
C MET A 198 -2.66 16.26 -7.53
N VAL A 199 -1.96 15.70 -8.51
CA VAL A 199 -1.87 14.26 -8.73
C VAL A 199 -0.47 13.81 -8.38
N VAL A 200 -0.37 12.80 -7.53
CA VAL A 200 0.89 12.18 -7.12
C VAL A 200 0.85 10.74 -7.57
N HIS A 201 1.74 10.38 -8.48
CA HIS A 201 1.98 9.00 -8.87
C HIS A 201 3.31 8.56 -8.25
N TRP A 202 3.23 7.66 -7.27
CA TRP A 202 4.42 7.16 -6.60
C TRP A 202 4.71 5.73 -7.06
N PRO A 203 5.70 5.51 -7.94
CA PRO A 203 5.95 4.21 -8.59
C PRO A 203 6.63 3.19 -7.64
N MET A 204 6.06 3.00 -6.45
CA MET A 204 6.54 2.08 -5.46
C MET A 204 6.29 0.63 -5.90
N PRO A 205 7.17 -0.32 -5.53
CA PRO A 205 6.99 -1.74 -5.85
C PRO A 205 5.75 -2.40 -5.23
N VAL A 206 5.04 -1.69 -4.35
CA VAL A 206 3.81 -2.07 -3.65
C VAL A 206 2.85 -0.89 -3.65
N TRP A 207 1.55 -1.13 -3.44
CA TRP A 207 0.58 -0.04 -3.35
C TRP A 207 0.83 0.78 -2.09
N PRO A 208 1.04 2.10 -2.19
CA PRO A 208 1.18 2.93 -1.03
C PRO A 208 -0.17 3.14 -0.35
N THR A 209 -0.16 3.28 0.97
CA THR A 209 -1.33 3.77 1.70
C THR A 209 -1.36 5.29 1.60
N TRP A 210 -2.45 5.85 1.09
CA TRP A 210 -2.62 7.31 0.98
C TRP A 210 -3.43 7.85 2.15
N GLN A 211 -2.86 8.82 2.85
CA GLN A 211 -3.59 9.68 3.77
C GLN A 211 -3.87 11.00 3.07
N THR A 212 -5.08 11.52 3.27
CA THR A 212 -5.48 12.82 2.73
C THR A 212 -5.92 13.74 3.85
N ALA A 213 -5.42 14.97 3.83
CA ALA A 213 -5.84 16.02 4.75
C ALA A 213 -6.24 17.27 3.97
N ALA A 214 -7.18 18.04 4.50
CA ALA A 214 -7.58 19.29 3.91
C ALA A 214 -7.96 20.30 4.99
N HIS A 215 -7.53 21.53 4.78
CA HIS A 215 -8.00 22.69 5.53
C HIS A 215 -8.57 23.71 4.54
N LEU A 216 -9.84 24.09 4.73
CA LEU A 216 -10.53 25.07 3.89
C LEU A 216 -10.92 26.29 4.73
N ALA A 217 -10.55 27.47 4.25
CA ALA A 217 -11.04 28.72 4.81
C ALA A 217 -12.41 29.11 4.22
N ASP A 218 -12.67 28.76 2.95
CA ASP A 218 -13.93 29.08 2.27
C ASP A 218 -14.90 27.88 2.26
N PRO A 219 -16.06 27.97 2.92
CA PRO A 219 -17.03 26.87 2.98
C PRO A 219 -17.74 26.61 1.62
N ARG A 220 -17.54 27.48 0.63
CA ARG A 220 -18.06 27.31 -0.73
C ARG A 220 -17.22 26.35 -1.56
N PHE A 221 -16.05 25.94 -1.07
CA PHE A 221 -15.22 24.95 -1.76
C PHE A 221 -15.44 23.55 -1.22
N ALA A 222 -15.11 22.56 -2.04
CA ALA A 222 -15.18 21.15 -1.70
C ALA A 222 -13.86 20.48 -2.09
N VAL A 223 -13.47 19.46 -1.32
CA VAL A 223 -12.29 18.65 -1.61
C VAL A 223 -12.72 17.28 -2.08
N TRP A 224 -12.07 16.81 -3.14
CA TRP A 224 -12.26 15.46 -3.65
C TRP A 224 -10.93 14.74 -3.65
N THR A 225 -10.98 13.51 -3.18
CA THR A 225 -9.88 12.56 -3.27
C THR A 225 -10.25 11.47 -4.26
N ARG A 226 -9.32 11.13 -5.15
CA ARG A 226 -9.44 9.98 -6.04
C ARG A 226 -8.18 9.14 -5.98
N THR A 227 -8.33 7.82 -5.89
CA THR A 227 -7.22 6.88 -6.04
C THR A 227 -7.23 6.30 -7.45
N TYR A 228 -6.04 6.05 -7.99
CA TYR A 228 -5.87 5.48 -9.33
C TYR A 228 -5.35 4.06 -9.25
N ARG A 229 -5.61 3.29 -10.31
CA ARG A 229 -5.15 1.89 -10.39
C ARG A 229 -3.64 1.75 -10.56
N ASP A 230 -2.97 2.81 -10.96
CA ASP A 230 -1.53 2.90 -11.16
C ASP A 230 -0.78 3.33 -9.89
N ARG A 231 -1.41 3.25 -8.70
CA ARG A 231 -0.83 3.63 -7.40
C ARG A 231 -0.82 5.13 -7.14
N GLY A 232 -1.41 5.94 -8.03
CA GLY A 232 -1.54 7.37 -7.80
C GLY A 232 -2.68 7.76 -6.86
N VAL A 233 -2.60 9.00 -6.36
CA VAL A 233 -3.69 9.72 -5.70
C VAL A 233 -3.85 11.10 -6.32
N GLU A 234 -5.08 11.56 -6.45
CA GLU A 234 -5.43 12.95 -6.75
C GLU A 234 -6.11 13.55 -5.52
N LEU A 235 -5.65 14.74 -5.16
CA LEU A 235 -6.36 15.63 -4.25
C LEU A 235 -6.69 16.91 -5.02
N ARG A 236 -7.97 17.24 -5.13
CA ARG A 236 -8.43 18.41 -5.87
C ARG A 236 -9.39 19.25 -5.05
N LEU A 237 -9.26 20.57 -5.22
CA LEU A 237 -10.18 21.58 -4.72
C LEU A 237 -11.16 21.94 -5.84
N ALA A 238 -12.44 21.99 -5.53
CA ALA A 238 -13.50 22.28 -6.49
C ALA A 238 -14.52 23.26 -5.91
N MET A 239 -15.20 24.00 -6.79
CA MET A 239 -16.34 24.82 -6.40
C MET A 239 -17.48 23.90 -5.93
N SER A 240 -18.03 24.12 -4.73
CA SER A 240 -19.09 23.26 -4.19
C SER A 240 -20.36 23.32 -5.05
N HIS A 241 -21.05 22.19 -5.15
CA HIS A 241 -22.38 22.12 -5.77
C HIS A 241 -23.47 22.78 -4.90
N ARG A 242 -23.24 22.93 -3.59
CA ARG A 242 -24.23 23.49 -2.66
C ARG A 242 -23.99 24.97 -2.40
N VAL A 243 -24.99 25.78 -2.74
CA VAL A 243 -25.22 27.11 -2.13
C VAL A 243 -26.45 26.95 -1.24
N SER A 244 -26.25 26.76 0.07
CA SER A 244 -27.21 27.09 1.14
C SER A 244 -26.73 26.46 2.45
N VAL A 245 -25.85 27.14 3.19
CA VAL A 245 -25.99 27.12 4.65
C VAL A 245 -27.09 28.14 4.90
N ARG A 246 -28.27 27.67 5.30
CA ARG A 246 -29.34 28.58 5.75
C ARG A 246 -28.73 29.52 6.79
N GLU A 247 -28.98 30.82 6.64
CA GLU A 247 -28.83 31.77 7.73
C GLU A 247 -29.44 31.13 8.98
N ASN A 248 -28.62 30.90 9.99
CA ASN A 248 -29.13 30.60 11.30
C ASN A 248 -29.92 31.83 11.72
N ALA A 249 -31.24 31.73 11.63
CA ALA A 249 -32.14 32.61 12.34
C ALA A 249 -31.63 32.66 13.79
N ILE A 250 -31.15 33.83 14.20
CA ILE A 250 -31.03 34.15 15.61
C ILE A 250 -32.47 34.13 16.11
N VAL A 251 -32.87 33.02 16.74
CA VAL A 251 -34.07 33.00 17.55
C VAL A 251 -33.70 33.77 18.81
N ASP A 252 -34.04 35.05 18.81
CA ASP A 252 -34.05 35.90 19.98
C ASP A 252 -35.03 35.29 20.99
N LEU A 253 -34.50 34.53 21.95
CA LEU A 253 -35.24 34.05 23.10
C LEU A 253 -35.22 35.14 24.16
N SER A 254 -35.85 36.27 23.87
CA SER A 254 -36.29 37.22 24.88
C SER A 254 -37.52 36.64 25.58
N PRO A 255 -37.47 36.29 26.88
CA PRO A 255 -38.65 35.86 27.60
C PRO A 255 -39.53 37.08 27.83
N GLY A 256 -40.67 37.13 27.14
CA GLY A 256 -41.75 38.06 27.45
C GLY A 256 -42.21 37.85 28.88
N ARG A 257 -41.86 38.79 29.77
CA ARG A 257 -42.60 39.02 31.01
C ARG A 257 -43.63 40.11 30.73
N SER A 258 -44.85 39.68 30.48
CA SER A 258 -46.05 40.47 30.72
C SER A 258 -46.20 40.70 32.22
N ALA A 259 -46.13 41.96 32.64
CA ALA A 259 -46.58 42.42 33.95
C ALA A 259 -48.12 42.44 34.00
N PRO A 260 -48.72 42.39 35.19
CA PRO A 260 -49.77 43.32 35.58
C PRO A 260 -49.18 44.60 36.19
#